data_AF-A0A924M988-F1
#
_entry.id   AF-A0A924M988-F1
#
_cell.length_a   1.000
_cell.length_b   1.000
_cell.length_c   1.000
_cell.angle_alpha   90.00
_cell.angle_beta   90.00
_cell.angle_gamma   90.00
#
_symmetry.space_group_name_H-M   'P 1'
#
loop_
_entity.id
_entity.type
_entity.pdbx_description
1 polymer ?
#
loop_
_entity_poly.entity_id
_entity_poly.type
_entity_poly.pdbx_seq_one_letter_code
_entity_poly.pdbx_strand_id
1 'polypeptide(L)'
;LKKVFDYFSFMGKMTLTNYMMQNILAFFIFSGVGLRLFNTMPYWFYFALAIVIYLLQLFISKWWLSKFYYGPAEWLWRSLSYETIFRFKKPNIQETV
;
A
#
# COMPACT_ATOMS: atom_id res chain seq x y z
N LEU A 1 26.98 -4.15 3.65
CA LEU A 1 26.10 -4.50 2.50
C LEU A 1 24.79 -5.20 2.91
N LYS A 2 24.80 -6.32 3.67
CA LYS A 2 23.57 -7.08 4.03
C LYS A 2 22.44 -6.27 4.67
N LYS A 3 22.74 -5.39 5.63
CA LYS A 3 21.74 -4.53 6.31
C LYS A 3 20.98 -3.60 5.35
N VAL A 4 21.61 -3.14 4.27
CA VAL A 4 20.97 -2.24 3.30
C VAL A 4 19.96 -3.04 2.46
N PHE A 5 20.33 -4.24 2.01
CA PHE A 5 19.43 -5.15 1.32
C PHE A 5 18.22 -5.57 2.16
N ASP A 6 18.40 -5.74 3.47
CA ASP A 6 17.26 -6.02 4.38
C ASP A 6 16.27 -4.86 4.44
N TYR A 7 16.74 -3.60 4.46
CA TYR A 7 15.87 -2.44 4.40
C TYR A 7 15.09 -2.36 3.08
N PHE A 8 15.74 -2.62 1.95
CA PHE A 8 15.06 -2.73 0.65
C PHE A 8 14.05 -3.88 0.62
N SER A 9 14.32 -4.99 1.32
CA SER A 9 13.38 -6.10 1.44
C SER A 9 12.08 -5.70 2.13
N PHE A 10 12.11 -4.82 3.13
CA PHE A 10 10.89 -4.29 3.74
C PHE A 10 10.10 -3.37 2.80
N MET A 11 10.79 -2.53 2.03
CA MET A 11 10.13 -1.66 1.07
C MET A 11 9.45 -2.46 -0.05
N GLY A 12 10.09 -3.56 -0.50
CA GLY A 12 9.54 -4.50 -1.47
C GLY A 12 8.30 -5.27 -1.00
N LYS A 13 8.02 -5.37 0.31
CA LYS A 13 6.87 -6.14 0.85
C LYS A 13 5.51 -5.45 0.68
N MET A 14 5.50 -4.16 0.33
CA MET A 14 4.27 -3.39 0.08
C MET A 14 4.30 -2.58 -1.22
N THR A 15 5.32 -2.74 -2.08
CA THR A 15 5.41 -1.99 -3.34
C THR A 15 4.19 -2.22 -4.25
N LEU A 16 3.74 -3.46 -4.40
CA LEU A 16 2.61 -3.82 -5.27
C LEU A 16 1.30 -3.33 -4.67
N THR A 17 1.09 -3.51 -3.36
CA THR A 17 -0.10 -2.96 -2.67
C THR A 17 -0.14 -1.44 -2.79
N ASN A 18 0.98 -0.76 -2.55
CA ASN A 18 1.05 0.70 -2.64
C ASN A 18 0.76 1.18 -4.07
N TYR A 19 1.31 0.50 -5.07
CA TYR A 19 1.07 0.82 -6.46
C TYR A 19 -0.40 0.64 -6.86
N MET A 20 -1.03 -0.47 -6.44
CA MET A 20 -2.46 -0.69 -6.67
C MET A 20 -3.31 0.35 -5.96
N MET A 21 -3.00 0.67 -4.70
CA MET A 21 -3.76 1.65 -3.93
C MET A 21 -3.66 3.05 -4.55
N GLN A 22 -2.48 3.45 -5.01
CA GLN A 22 -2.29 4.71 -5.72
C GLN A 22 -3.07 4.76 -7.03
N ASN A 23 -3.07 3.67 -7.82
CA ASN A 23 -3.86 3.58 -9.05
C ASN A 23 -5.36 3.61 -8.79
N ILE A 24 -5.84 2.88 -7.78
CA ILE A 24 -7.25 2.90 -7.37
C ILE A 24 -7.64 4.31 -6.93
N LEU A 25 -6.83 4.96 -6.09
CA LEU A 25 -7.12 6.34 -5.67
C LEU A 25 -7.11 7.30 -6.84
N ALA A 26 -6.12 7.22 -7.73
CA ALA A 26 -6.06 8.03 -8.93
C ALA A 26 -7.29 7.79 -9.82
N PHE A 27 -7.71 6.54 -9.99
CA PHE A 27 -8.93 6.19 -10.71
C PHE A 27 -10.17 6.81 -10.04
N PHE A 28 -10.34 6.70 -8.73
CA PHE A 28 -11.46 7.32 -8.02
C PHE A 28 -11.47 8.86 -8.13
N ILE A 29 -10.30 9.49 -8.10
CA ILE A 29 -10.15 10.95 -8.16
C ILE A 29 -10.36 11.49 -9.58
N PHE A 30 -9.78 10.82 -10.59
CA PHE A 30 -9.72 11.31 -11.96
C PHE A 30 -10.74 10.66 -12.91
N SER A 31 -11.15 9.41 -12.70
CA SER A 31 -12.00 8.66 -13.66
C SER A 31 -13.48 9.01 -13.64
N GLY A 32 -13.89 10.08 -12.93
CA GLY A 32 -15.25 10.61 -13.02
C GLY A 32 -16.31 9.92 -12.17
N VAL A 33 -15.99 8.83 -11.44
CA VAL A 33 -16.87 8.21 -10.43
C VAL A 33 -16.86 9.00 -9.10
N GLY A 34 -15.78 9.73 -8.81
CA GLY A 34 -15.64 10.59 -7.63
C GLY A 34 -15.97 12.06 -7.90
N LEU A 35 -15.03 12.96 -7.61
CA LEU A 35 -15.23 14.42 -7.60
C LEU A 35 -15.33 15.09 -8.98
N ARG A 36 -15.22 14.34 -10.09
CA ARG A 36 -15.14 14.86 -11.48
C ARG A 36 -14.23 16.09 -11.59
N LEU A 37 -13.15 16.10 -10.83
CA LEU A 37 -12.23 17.22 -10.73
C LEU A 37 -11.26 17.24 -11.90
N PHE A 38 -11.67 16.78 -13.08
CA PHE A 38 -10.81 16.80 -14.25
C PHE A 38 -10.90 18.20 -14.87
N ASN A 39 -9.78 18.93 -14.88
CA ASN A 39 -9.64 20.23 -15.53
C ASN A 39 -10.43 21.41 -14.91
N THR A 40 -10.89 21.28 -13.66
CA THR A 40 -11.67 22.33 -12.95
C THR A 40 -10.82 23.17 -11.98
N MET A 41 -9.66 22.66 -11.56
CA MET A 41 -8.78 23.29 -10.56
C MET A 41 -7.37 23.52 -11.14
N PRO A 42 -6.59 24.46 -10.57
CA PRO A 42 -5.22 24.70 -11.00
C PRO A 42 -4.29 23.52 -10.67
N TYR A 43 -3.23 23.34 -11.47
CA TYR A 43 -2.28 22.21 -11.35
C TYR A 43 -1.69 22.02 -9.94
N TRP A 44 -1.47 23.12 -9.21
CA TRP A 44 -0.95 23.08 -7.84
C TRP A 44 -1.87 22.35 -6.87
N PHE A 45 -3.19 22.42 -7.08
CA PHE A 45 -4.17 21.73 -6.24
C PHE A 45 -4.00 20.20 -6.35
N TYR A 46 -3.83 19.68 -7.57
CA TYR A 46 -3.60 18.25 -7.77
C TYR A 46 -2.27 17.79 -7.17
N PHE A 47 -1.24 18.64 -7.22
CA PHE A 47 0.05 18.34 -6.61
C PHE A 47 -0.05 18.27 -5.08
N ALA A 48 -0.72 19.24 -4.45
CA ALA A 48 -0.99 19.23 -3.02
C ALA A 48 -1.84 18.01 -2.61
N LEU A 49 -2.88 17.69 -3.38
CA LEU A 49 -3.72 16.52 -3.16
C LEU A 49 -2.92 15.22 -3.23
N ALA A 50 -2.04 15.08 -4.22
CA ALA A 50 -1.17 13.92 -4.36
C ALA A 50 -0.24 13.74 -3.15
N ILE A 51 0.33 14.83 -2.62
CA ILE A 51 1.14 14.79 -1.40
C ILE A 51 0.32 14.31 -0.20
N VAL A 52 -0.88 14.86 0.00
CA VAL A 52 -1.77 14.48 1.12
C VAL A 52 -2.13 12.99 1.04
N ILE A 53 -2.49 12.52 -0.14
CA ILE A 53 -2.79 11.12 -0.41
C ILE A 53 -1.58 10.24 -0.12
N TYR A 54 -0.41 10.63 -0.61
CA TYR A 54 0.83 9.87 -0.41
C TYR A 54 1.18 9.76 1.08
N LEU A 55 1.03 10.86 1.84
CA LEU A 55 1.23 10.85 3.28
C LEU A 55 0.24 9.90 3.98
N LEU A 56 -1.06 10.00 3.67
CA LEU A 56 -2.07 9.09 4.21
C LEU A 56 -1.75 7.63 3.89
N GLN A 57 -1.32 7.36 2.66
CA GLN A 57 -0.94 6.03 2.21
C GLN A 57 0.27 5.50 2.99
N LEU A 58 1.27 6.33 3.28
CA LEU A 58 2.40 5.95 4.14
C LEU A 58 1.95 5.57 5.56
N PHE A 59 1.04 6.34 6.16
CA PHE A 59 0.50 6.03 7.49
C PHE A 59 -0.28 4.72 7.50
N ILE A 60 -1.15 4.51 6.51
CA ILE A 60 -1.94 3.28 6.34
C ILE A 60 -1.01 2.09 6.15
N SER A 61 0.00 2.20 5.28
CA SER A 61 0.95 1.12 5.02
C SER A 61 1.79 0.77 6.25
N LYS A 62 2.23 1.77 7.03
CA LYS A 62 2.93 1.54 8.29
C LYS A 62 2.03 0.84 9.32
N TRP A 63 0.80 1.32 9.49
CA TRP A 63 -0.18 0.70 10.38
C TRP A 63 -0.51 -0.75 9.97
N TRP A 64 -0.62 -0.98 8.66
CA TRP A 64 -0.87 -2.30 8.08
C TRP A 64 0.26 -3.28 8.38
N LEU A 65 1.52 -2.90 8.12
CA LEU A 65 2.71 -3.73 8.40
C LEU A 65 2.91 -4.02 9.89
N SER A 66 2.31 -3.21 10.77
CA SER A 66 2.28 -3.50 12.21
C SER A 66 1.44 -4.74 12.51
N LYS A 67 0.38 -5.02 11.74
CA LYS A 67 -0.54 -6.15 11.95
C LYS A 67 -0.28 -7.34 11.01
N PHE A 68 0.22 -7.08 9.81
CA PHE A 68 0.41 -8.08 8.75
C PHE A 68 1.87 -8.20 8.32
N TYR A 69 2.27 -9.36 7.81
CA TYR A 69 3.64 -9.58 7.31
C TYR A 69 3.88 -9.01 5.91
N TYR A 70 2.81 -8.91 5.12
CA TYR A 70 2.83 -8.54 3.71
C TYR A 70 1.67 -7.60 3.38
N GLY A 71 1.79 -6.84 2.29
CA GLY A 71 0.64 -6.21 1.67
C GLY A 71 -0.37 -7.25 1.16
N PRO A 72 -1.68 -6.93 1.13
CA PRO A 72 -2.72 -7.83 0.62
C PRO A 72 -2.44 -8.29 -0.82
N ALA A 73 -1.96 -7.39 -1.69
CA ALA A 73 -1.67 -7.73 -3.08
C ALA A 73 -0.47 -8.68 -3.20
N GLU A 74 0.60 -8.44 -2.43
CA GLU A 74 1.77 -9.32 -2.39
C GLU A 74 1.43 -10.69 -1.83
N TRP A 75 0.60 -10.74 -0.79
CA TRP A 75 0.12 -12.01 -0.23
C TRP A 75 -0.73 -12.78 -1.24
N LEU A 76 -1.62 -12.09 -1.96
CA LEU A 76 -2.44 -12.68 -3.01
C LEU A 76 -1.55 -13.21 -4.15
N TRP A 77 -0.59 -12.40 -4.61
CA TRP A 77 0.36 -12.78 -5.65
C TRP A 77 1.20 -14.00 -5.26
N ARG A 78 1.69 -14.06 -4.02
CA ARG A 78 2.43 -15.21 -3.52
C ARG A 78 1.55 -16.45 -3.39
N SER A 79 0.34 -16.29 -2.87
CA SER A 79 -0.59 -17.43 -2.70
C SER A 79 -1.02 -18.01 -4.04
N LEU A 80 -1.20 -17.16 -5.07
CA LEU A 80 -1.49 -17.58 -6.44
C LEU A 80 -0.26 -18.21 -7.13
N SER A 81 0.93 -17.64 -6.95
CA SER A 81 2.15 -18.12 -7.63
C SER A 81 2.66 -19.45 -7.07
N TYR A 82 2.48 -19.68 -5.77
CA TYR A 82 2.98 -20.88 -5.09
C TYR A 82 1.88 -21.85 -4.69
N GLU A 83 0.62 -21.59 -5.07
CA GLU A 83 -0.59 -22.35 -4.66
C GLU A 83 -0.68 -22.66 -3.15
N THR A 84 0.03 -21.86 -2.34
CA THR A 84 0.20 -22.10 -0.91
C THR A 84 -0.18 -20.86 -0.14
N ILE A 85 -1.07 -21.03 0.83
CA ILE A 85 -1.58 -19.95 1.65
C ILE A 85 -0.54 -19.60 2.72
N PHE A 86 0.23 -18.53 2.49
CA PHE A 86 1.20 -18.04 3.48
C PHE A 86 0.50 -17.38 4.67
N ARG A 87 1.10 -17.44 5.86
CA ARG A 87 0.55 -16.78 7.06
C ARG A 87 0.50 -15.26 6.87
N PHE A 88 -0.71 -14.71 6.82
CA PHE A 88 -0.96 -13.30 6.53
C PHE A 88 -0.80 -12.39 7.75
N LYS A 89 -1.33 -12.84 8.91
CA LYS A 89 -1.41 -12.06 10.15
C LYS A 89 -0.21 -12.38 11.05
N LYS A 90 0.38 -11.36 11.67
CA LYS A 90 1.36 -11.55 12.76
C LYS A 90 0.64 -12.17 13.97
N PRO A 91 1.21 -13.19 14.63
CA PRO A 91 0.65 -13.73 15.86
C PRO A 91 0.60 -12.60 16.89
N ASN A 92 -0.55 -12.45 17.55
CA ASN A 92 -0.68 -11.49 18.64
C ASN A 92 0.15 -12.04 19.80
N ILE A 93 1.13 -11.27 20.28
CA ILE A 93 2.06 -11.67 21.36
C ILE A 93 1.29 -12.04 22.66
N GLN A 94 0.01 -11.67 22.74
CA GLN A 94 -0.90 -12.01 23.84
C GLN A 94 -1.40 -13.47 23.86
N GLU A 95 -1.31 -14.24 22.77
CA GLU A 95 -1.78 -15.65 22.74
C GLU A 95 -0.70 -16.68 23.13
N THR A 96 0.51 -16.23 23.47
CA THR A 96 1.65 -17.11 23.82
C THR A 96 1.97 -17.18 25.31
N VAL A 97 1.02 -16.80 26.19
CA VAL A 97 1.18 -16.86 27.65
C VAL A 97 0.16 -17.81 28.26
#